data_AF-A0A1M6GN15-F1
#
_entry.id   AF-A0A1M6GN15-F1
#
_cell.length_a   1.000
_cell.length_b   1.000
_cell.length_c   1.000
_cell.angle_alpha   90.00
_cell.angle_beta   90.00
_cell.angle_gamma   90.00
#
_symmetry.space_group_name_H-M   'P 1'
#
loop_
_entity.id
_entity.type
_entity.pdbx_description
1 polymer ?
#
loop_
_entity_poly.entity_id
_entity_poly.type
_entity_poly.pdbx_seq_one_letter_code
_entity_poly.pdbx_strand_id
1 'polypeptide(L)'
;MAINEQTKSEIRALRLQGYGYRKIAGEIGISRDLVRNYCKTNALDGLGSSLINVPRCANCGKAIEVKPTGRRRKYCSDKCRHQWQEATPLMHEHSCTYCGKKFTSPAKVAKYCCHKCFERDRFWRKEDVQMVMEYIEKEEPVPNAPGWIKKLINGILDE
;
A
#
# COMPACT_ATOMS: atom_id res chain seq x y z
N MET A 1 -17.33 19.60 12.09
CA MET A 1 -17.23 18.32 11.34
C MET A 1 -15.80 18.15 10.87
N ALA A 2 -15.19 16.99 11.13
CA ALA A 2 -13.90 16.64 10.57
C ALA A 2 -14.09 16.17 9.11
N ILE A 3 -13.27 16.68 8.19
CA ILE A 3 -13.22 16.17 6.81
C ILE A 3 -12.54 14.80 6.84
N ASN A 4 -13.13 13.79 6.19
CA ASN A 4 -12.51 12.45 6.06
C ASN A 4 -11.38 12.46 5.00
N GLU A 5 -10.53 11.43 4.98
CA GLU A 5 -9.36 11.41 4.07
C GLU A 5 -9.74 11.42 2.59
N GLN A 6 -10.84 10.78 2.22
CA GLN A 6 -11.32 10.75 0.83
C GLN A 6 -11.66 12.17 0.34
N THR A 7 -12.45 12.91 1.12
CA THR A 7 -12.82 14.29 0.82
C THR A 7 -11.61 15.22 0.80
N LYS A 8 -10.62 15.01 1.69
CA LYS A 8 -9.35 15.77 1.64
C LYS A 8 -8.61 15.56 0.31
N SER A 9 -8.58 14.32 -0.17
CA SER A 9 -7.97 13.96 -1.45
C SER A 9 -8.68 14.62 -2.63
N GLU A 10 -10.01 14.60 -2.64
CA GLU A 10 -10.84 15.22 -3.69
C GLU A 10 -10.71 16.75 -3.73
N ILE A 11 -10.80 17.43 -2.57
CA ILE A 11 -10.58 18.88 -2.49
C ILE A 11 -9.22 19.23 -3.09
N ARG A 12 -8.20 18.45 -2.74
CA ARG A 12 -6.84 18.68 -3.22
C ARG A 12 -6.73 18.47 -4.73
N ALA A 13 -7.28 17.39 -5.27
CA ALA A 13 -7.27 17.12 -6.70
C ALA A 13 -7.90 18.28 -7.50
N LEU A 14 -9.10 18.72 -7.10
CA LEU A 14 -9.80 19.81 -7.77
C LEU A 14 -9.06 21.15 -7.63
N ARG A 15 -8.45 21.44 -6.46
CA ARG A 15 -7.61 22.65 -6.30
C ARG A 15 -6.43 22.65 -7.26
N LEU A 16 -5.75 21.52 -7.42
CA LEU A 16 -4.60 21.40 -8.32
C LEU A 16 -4.99 21.48 -9.81
N GLN A 17 -6.25 21.21 -10.14
CA GLN A 17 -6.82 21.47 -11.47
C GLN A 17 -7.23 22.95 -11.69
N GLY A 18 -7.06 23.80 -10.67
CA GLY A 18 -7.33 25.23 -10.78
C GLY A 18 -8.68 25.69 -10.24
N TYR A 19 -9.46 24.80 -9.63
CA TYR A 19 -10.83 25.10 -9.22
C TYR A 19 -10.84 26.01 -7.97
N GLY A 20 -11.77 26.97 -7.94
CA GLY A 20 -12.00 27.84 -6.79
C GLY A 20 -12.84 27.16 -5.69
N TYR A 21 -12.76 27.68 -4.46
CA TYR A 21 -13.42 27.06 -3.30
C TYR A 21 -14.93 26.84 -3.48
N ARG A 22 -15.64 27.80 -4.10
CA ARG A 22 -17.09 27.69 -4.33
C ARG A 22 -17.42 26.54 -5.29
N LYS A 23 -16.65 26.36 -6.35
CA LYS A 23 -16.88 25.27 -7.32
C LYS A 23 -16.65 23.91 -6.66
N ILE A 24 -15.53 23.77 -5.94
CA ILE A 24 -15.21 22.54 -5.19
C ILE A 24 -16.28 22.20 -4.16
N ALA A 25 -16.76 23.20 -3.41
CA ALA A 25 -17.83 23.02 -2.45
C ALA A 25 -19.11 22.47 -3.09
N GLY A 26 -19.47 22.96 -4.27
CA GLY A 26 -20.61 22.46 -5.04
C GLY A 26 -20.42 21.03 -5.56
N GLU A 27 -19.24 20.70 -6.07
CA GLU A 27 -18.93 19.35 -6.60
C GLU A 27 -18.94 18.27 -5.50
N ILE A 28 -18.39 18.60 -4.32
CA ILE A 28 -18.22 17.64 -3.22
C ILE A 28 -19.43 17.64 -2.27
N GLY A 29 -20.25 18.70 -2.26
CA GLY A 29 -21.39 18.82 -1.36
C GLY A 29 -21.01 19.22 0.08
N ILE A 30 -19.93 19.98 0.26
CA ILE A 30 -19.48 20.50 1.57
C ILE A 30 -19.48 22.03 1.60
N SER A 31 -19.43 22.63 2.80
CA SER A 31 -19.41 24.09 2.90
C SER A 31 -18.13 24.68 2.31
N ARG A 32 -18.26 25.85 1.66
CA ARG A 32 -17.12 26.61 1.12
C ARG A 32 -16.07 26.91 2.18
N ASP A 33 -16.48 27.13 3.42
CA ASP A 33 -15.55 27.43 4.51
C ASP A 33 -14.76 26.20 4.97
N LEU A 34 -15.35 25.00 4.90
CA LEU A 34 -14.64 23.75 5.12
C LEU A 34 -13.51 23.57 4.10
N VAL A 35 -13.82 23.80 2.81
CA VAL A 35 -12.84 23.78 1.71
C VAL A 35 -11.74 24.81 1.95
N ARG A 36 -12.12 26.06 2.29
CA ARG A 36 -11.17 27.15 2.54
C ARG A 36 -10.22 26.84 3.70
N ASN A 37 -10.76 26.34 4.81
CA ASN A 37 -9.98 26.03 6.01
C ASN A 37 -8.98 24.91 5.72
N TYR A 38 -9.42 23.85 5.03
CA TYR A 38 -8.52 22.79 4.56
C TYR A 38 -7.43 23.34 3.64
N CYS A 39 -7.78 24.17 2.64
CA CYS A 39 -6.81 24.70 1.70
C CYS A 39 -5.75 25.58 2.37
N LYS A 40 -6.16 26.43 3.33
CA LYS A 40 -5.25 27.28 4.09
C LYS A 40 -4.24 26.50 4.92
N THR A 41 -4.68 25.44 5.60
CA THR A 41 -3.79 24.62 6.44
C THR A 41 -2.88 23.70 5.63
N ASN A 42 -3.20 23.46 4.35
CA ASN A 42 -2.46 22.56 3.45
C ASN A 42 -1.71 23.30 2.32
N ALA A 43 -1.48 24.62 2.45
CA ALA A 43 -0.75 25.42 1.47
C ALA A 43 -1.34 25.36 0.03
N LEU A 44 -2.67 25.23 -0.04
CA LEU A 44 -3.47 25.28 -1.26
C LEU A 44 -4.31 26.57 -1.31
N ASP A 45 -3.89 27.60 -0.58
CA ASP A 45 -4.52 28.91 -0.56
C ASP A 45 -4.24 29.74 -1.83
N GLY A 46 -4.84 30.93 -1.93
CA GLY A 46 -4.73 31.78 -3.12
C GLY A 46 -5.68 31.40 -4.27
N LEU A 47 -5.39 31.91 -5.47
CA LEU A 47 -6.18 31.63 -6.67
C LEU A 47 -5.94 30.19 -7.13
N GLY A 48 -6.99 29.47 -7.51
CA GLY A 48 -6.83 28.09 -8.01
C GLY A 48 -5.93 28.04 -9.25
N SER A 49 -6.12 28.99 -10.17
CA SER A 49 -5.34 29.11 -11.40
C SER A 49 -3.83 29.26 -11.17
N SER A 50 -3.40 29.93 -10.09
CA SER A 50 -1.98 30.09 -9.76
C SER A 50 -1.36 28.83 -9.14
N LEU A 51 -2.15 27.79 -8.85
CA LEU A 51 -1.66 26.49 -8.41
C LEU A 51 -1.26 25.59 -9.59
N ILE A 52 -1.75 25.91 -10.80
CA ILE A 52 -1.49 25.15 -12.01
C ILE A 52 -0.01 25.29 -12.37
N ASN A 53 0.62 24.18 -12.77
CA ASN A 53 2.04 24.10 -13.20
C ASN A 53 3.11 24.38 -12.13
N VAL A 54 2.74 24.56 -10.86
CA VAL A 54 3.70 24.64 -9.75
C VAL A 54 3.91 23.24 -9.16
N PRO A 55 5.12 22.66 -9.20
CA PRO A 55 5.39 21.38 -8.56
C PRO A 55 5.11 21.44 -7.06
N ARG A 56 4.38 20.46 -6.55
CA ARG A 56 3.91 20.44 -5.16
C ARG A 56 4.21 19.12 -4.49
N CYS A 57 4.45 19.18 -3.18
CA CYS A 57 4.73 18.03 -2.34
C CYS A 57 3.56 17.06 -2.35
N ALA A 58 3.76 15.83 -2.81
CA ALA A 58 2.72 14.80 -2.85
C ALA A 58 2.10 14.51 -1.46
N ASN A 59 2.82 14.76 -0.37
CA ASN A 59 2.28 14.63 0.98
C ASN A 59 1.44 15.84 1.43
N CYS A 60 2.04 17.03 1.52
CA CYS A 60 1.44 18.18 2.21
C CYS A 60 0.96 19.32 1.31
N GLY A 61 1.11 19.23 -0.02
CA GLY A 61 0.62 20.24 -0.96
C GLY A 61 1.46 21.52 -1.09
N LYS A 62 2.46 21.72 -0.21
CA LYS A 62 3.41 22.84 -0.30
C LYS A 62 4.16 22.87 -1.64
N ALA A 63 4.40 24.07 -2.16
CA ALA A 63 5.22 24.26 -3.35
C ALA A 63 6.64 23.69 -3.15
N ILE A 64 7.17 23.08 -4.20
CA ILE A 64 8.52 22.55 -4.26
C ILE A 64 9.32 23.48 -5.15
N GLU A 65 10.46 23.93 -4.64
CA GLU A 65 11.44 24.65 -5.43
C GLU A 65 11.99 23.75 -6.55
N VAL A 66 11.85 24.21 -7.79
CA VAL A 66 12.35 23.50 -8.96
C VAL A 66 13.79 23.92 -9.20
N LYS A 67 14.73 23.01 -8.96
CA LYS A 67 16.11 23.24 -9.36
C LYS A 67 16.21 23.20 -10.89
N PRO A 68 17.01 24.09 -11.52
CA PRO A 68 17.19 24.13 -12.97
C PRO A 68 17.82 22.83 -13.51
N THR A 69 18.58 22.12 -12.68
CA THR A 69 19.25 20.87 -13.02
C THR A 69 18.96 19.78 -11.98
N GLY A 70 19.00 18.52 -12.43
CA GLY A 70 18.82 17.33 -11.60
C GLY A 70 17.40 16.78 -11.52
N ARG A 71 17.23 15.71 -10.72
CA ARG A 71 15.93 15.02 -10.56
C ARG A 71 14.95 15.90 -9.80
N ARG A 72 13.78 16.15 -10.41
CA ARG A 72 12.67 16.87 -9.76
C ARG A 72 12.25 16.16 -8.47
N ARG A 73 12.12 16.91 -7.38
CA ARG A 73 11.67 16.37 -6.08
C ARG A 73 10.17 16.16 -6.10
N LYS A 74 9.71 15.05 -5.52
CA LYS A 74 8.28 14.73 -5.31
C LYS A 74 7.75 15.23 -3.95
N TYR A 75 8.65 15.45 -2.98
CA TYR A 75 8.32 15.85 -1.62
C TYR A 75 9.15 17.06 -1.20
N CYS A 76 8.58 17.95 -0.37
CA CYS A 76 9.29 19.12 0.14
C CYS A 76 10.37 18.77 1.16
N SER A 77 10.23 17.63 1.86
CA SER A 77 11.18 17.15 2.88
C SER A 77 11.11 15.63 3.03
N ASP A 78 12.14 15.04 3.64
CA ASP A 78 12.16 13.60 3.95
C ASP A 78 11.07 13.20 4.94
N LYS A 79 10.72 14.09 5.89
CA LYS A 79 9.54 13.91 6.76
C LYS A 79 8.27 13.68 5.96
N CYS A 80 8.03 14.51 4.93
CA CYS A 80 6.88 14.35 4.06
C CYS A 80 6.94 13.08 3.20
N ARG A 81 8.14 12.64 2.80
CA ARG A 81 8.32 11.38 2.09
C ARG A 81 7.90 10.19 2.96
N HIS A 82 8.38 10.12 4.20
CA HIS A 82 8.08 9.02 5.12
C HIS A 82 6.60 8.99 5.50
N GLN A 83 6.00 10.13 5.86
CA GLN A 83 4.56 10.21 6.16
C GLN A 83 3.70 9.74 4.99
N TRP A 84 4.09 10.07 3.76
CA TRP A 84 3.37 9.60 2.58
C TRP A 84 3.56 8.09 2.36
N GLN A 85 4.75 7.54 2.62
CA GLN A 85 4.99 6.09 2.54
C GLN A 85 4.20 5.31 3.58
N GLU A 86 4.09 5.83 4.80
CA GLU A 86 3.28 5.25 5.88
C GLU A 86 1.78 5.31 5.58
N ALA A 87 1.31 6.42 5.02
CA ALA A 87 -0.10 6.61 4.66
C ALA A 87 -0.50 5.90 3.37
N THR A 88 0.45 5.62 2.47
CA THR A 88 0.22 4.95 1.18
C THR A 88 1.17 3.76 1.04
N PRO A 89 1.04 2.72 1.89
CA PRO A 89 1.86 1.53 1.76
C PRO A 89 1.55 0.87 0.41
N LEU A 90 2.59 0.64 -0.38
CA LEU A 90 2.45 -0.16 -1.59
C LEU A 90 2.24 -1.61 -1.17
N MET A 91 1.02 -2.11 -1.38
CA MET A 91 0.68 -3.50 -1.09
C MET A 91 0.96 -4.36 -2.32
N HIS A 92 1.67 -5.46 -2.12
CA HIS A 92 1.98 -6.45 -3.13
C HIS A 92 1.13 -7.70 -2.88
N GLU A 93 0.65 -8.32 -3.96
CA GLU A 93 -0.04 -9.62 -3.90
C GLU A 93 0.97 -10.76 -3.89
N HIS A 94 0.72 -11.76 -3.06
CA HIS A 94 1.55 -12.94 -2.91
C HIS A 94 0.69 -14.19 -2.73
N SER A 95 1.32 -15.35 -2.94
CA SER A 95 0.76 -16.66 -2.62
C SER A 95 1.62 -17.32 -1.55
N CYS A 96 1.00 -17.80 -0.48
CA CYS A 96 1.71 -18.48 0.60
C CYS A 96 2.32 -19.80 0.10
N THR A 97 3.62 -20.01 0.29
CA THR A 97 4.32 -21.23 -0.17
C THR A 97 3.86 -22.49 0.56
N TYR A 98 3.40 -22.33 1.81
CA TYR A 98 2.90 -23.43 2.63
C TYR A 98 1.45 -23.81 2.23
N CYS A 99 0.51 -22.90 2.45
CA CYS A 99 -0.93 -23.18 2.33
C CYS A 99 -1.59 -22.72 1.04
N GLY A 100 -0.84 -22.10 0.12
CA GLY A 100 -1.35 -21.63 -1.17
C GLY A 100 -2.27 -20.41 -1.12
N LYS A 101 -2.69 -19.94 0.07
CA LYS A 101 -3.58 -18.79 0.22
C LYS A 101 -2.95 -17.52 -0.37
N LYS A 102 -3.74 -16.77 -1.15
CA LYS A 102 -3.39 -15.42 -1.59
C LYS A 102 -3.44 -14.45 -0.41
N PHE A 103 -2.46 -13.56 -0.30
CA PHE A 103 -2.41 -12.53 0.73
C PHE A 103 -1.68 -11.28 0.21
N THR A 104 -1.87 -10.15 0.89
CA THR A 104 -1.20 -8.89 0.56
C THR A 104 -0.21 -8.49 1.64
N SER A 105 0.90 -7.88 1.24
CA SER A 105 1.96 -7.44 2.17
C SER A 105 2.66 -6.17 1.64
N PRO A 106 3.15 -5.27 2.51
CA PRO A 106 4.03 -4.19 2.08
C PRO A 106 5.43 -4.67 1.67
N ALA A 107 5.81 -5.91 2.00
CA ALA A 107 7.09 -6.48 1.59
C ALA A 107 7.07 -6.79 0.08
N LYS A 108 8.15 -6.43 -0.63
CA LYS A 108 8.27 -6.74 -2.07
C LYS A 108 8.23 -8.25 -2.36
N VAL A 109 8.75 -9.06 -1.43
CA VAL A 109 8.74 -10.53 -1.52
C VAL A 109 8.32 -11.08 -0.16
N ALA A 110 7.13 -11.67 -0.08
CA ALA A 110 6.64 -12.37 1.11
C ALA A 110 6.28 -13.82 0.76
N LYS A 111 6.83 -14.77 1.52
CA LYS A 111 6.62 -16.21 1.29
C LYS A 111 5.43 -16.79 2.05
N TYR A 112 5.08 -16.21 3.19
CA TYR A 112 4.10 -16.78 4.12
C TYR A 112 3.03 -15.76 4.49
N CYS A 113 1.77 -16.20 4.51
CA CYS A 113 0.66 -15.35 4.94
C CYS A 113 0.66 -15.07 6.45
N CYS A 114 1.35 -15.88 7.25
CA CYS A 114 1.46 -15.72 8.70
C CYS A 114 2.66 -16.47 9.28
N HIS A 115 3.03 -16.13 10.52
CA HIS A 115 4.13 -16.78 11.25
C HIS A 115 3.94 -18.30 11.39
N LYS A 116 2.71 -18.76 11.64
CA LYS A 116 2.40 -20.20 11.72
C LYS A 116 2.69 -20.96 10.43
N CYS A 117 2.46 -20.34 9.27
CA CYS A 117 2.82 -20.97 7.99
C CYS A 117 4.33 -21.00 7.77
N PHE A 118 5.06 -19.96 8.21
CA PHE A 118 6.52 -19.97 8.22
C PHE A 118 7.07 -21.09 9.09
N GLU A 119 6.55 -21.23 10.32
CA GLU A 119 6.97 -22.28 11.24
C GLU A 119 6.71 -23.67 10.67
N ARG A 120 5.49 -23.94 10.18
CA ARG A 120 5.14 -25.26 9.65
C ARG A 120 5.89 -25.63 8.37
N ASP A 121 6.19 -24.66 7.51
CA ASP A 121 6.98 -24.91 6.31
C ASP A 121 8.45 -25.21 6.61
N ARG A 122 8.99 -24.58 7.67
CA ARG A 122 10.43 -24.64 7.99
C ARG A 122 10.78 -25.70 9.04
N PHE A 123 9.89 -25.99 9.98
CA PHE A 123 10.14 -26.87 11.12
C PHE A 123 9.11 -28.00 11.13
N TRP A 124 9.60 -29.21 10.85
CA TRP A 124 8.79 -30.43 10.83
C TRP A 124 8.54 -30.98 12.25
N ARG A 125 7.32 -31.42 12.56
CA ARG A 125 6.99 -32.11 13.84
C ARG A 125 6.56 -33.56 13.61
N LYS A 126 6.62 -34.39 14.66
CA LYS A 126 6.26 -35.82 14.55
C LYS A 126 4.81 -36.02 14.14
N GLU A 127 3.93 -35.15 14.62
CA GLU A 127 2.49 -35.17 14.31
C GLU A 127 2.23 -34.89 12.82
N ASP A 128 3.10 -34.10 12.17
CA ASP A 128 2.97 -33.81 10.74
C ASP A 128 3.29 -35.06 9.88
N VAL A 129 4.18 -35.96 10.34
CA VAL A 129 4.45 -37.24 9.63
C VAL A 129 3.19 -38.09 9.60
N GLN A 130 2.54 -38.26 10.75
CA GLN A 130 1.36 -39.10 10.86
C GLN A 130 0.22 -38.58 9.98
N MET A 131 -0.01 -37.27 9.99
CA MET A 131 -0.97 -36.65 9.10
C MET A 131 -0.64 -36.93 7.63
N VAL A 132 0.61 -36.73 7.19
CA VAL A 132 0.99 -36.98 5.79
C VAL A 132 0.80 -38.45 5.41
N MET A 133 1.20 -39.38 6.26
CA MET A 133 1.03 -40.82 6.02
C MET A 133 -0.47 -41.18 5.90
N GLU A 134 -1.32 -40.64 6.77
CA GLU A 134 -2.77 -40.87 6.72
C GLU A 134 -3.39 -40.42 5.39
N TYR A 135 -3.00 -39.24 4.88
CA TYR A 135 -3.49 -38.76 3.57
C TYR A 135 -2.96 -39.60 2.40
N ILE A 136 -1.69 -40.02 2.46
CA ILE A 136 -1.09 -40.89 1.44
C ILE A 136 -1.79 -42.24 1.39
N GLU A 137 -2.08 -42.86 2.54
CA GLU A 137 -2.81 -44.13 2.65
C GLU A 137 -4.23 -44.04 2.09
N LYS A 138 -4.86 -42.86 2.20
CA LYS A 138 -6.19 -42.57 1.63
C LYS A 138 -6.16 -42.20 0.14
N GLU A 139 -4.98 -42.15 -0.47
CA GLU A 139 -4.77 -41.65 -1.83
C GLU A 139 -5.31 -40.21 -2.04
N GLU A 140 -5.32 -39.41 -0.96
CA GLU A 140 -5.80 -38.03 -0.96
C GLU A 140 -4.64 -37.02 -0.97
N PRO A 141 -4.84 -35.83 -1.57
CA PRO A 141 -3.82 -34.80 -1.56
C PRO A 141 -3.62 -34.23 -0.15
N VAL A 142 -2.37 -34.21 0.33
CA VAL A 142 -2.02 -33.60 1.62
C VAL A 142 -2.40 -32.10 1.58
N PRO A 143 -3.26 -31.62 2.49
CA PRO A 143 -3.82 -30.27 2.40
C PRO A 143 -2.77 -29.16 2.57
N ASN A 144 -1.75 -29.41 3.39
CA ASN A 144 -0.58 -28.53 3.49
C ASN A 144 0.66 -29.39 3.71
N ALA A 145 1.58 -29.36 2.74
CA ALA A 145 2.90 -29.97 2.87
C ALA A 145 3.98 -28.87 2.83
N PRO A 146 4.97 -28.92 3.73
CA PRO A 146 6.21 -28.17 3.63
C PRO A 146 6.85 -28.25 2.25
N GLY A 147 7.43 -27.14 1.80
CA GLY A 147 7.99 -26.99 0.46
C GLY A 147 9.03 -28.06 0.12
N TRP A 148 9.88 -28.43 1.07
CA TRP A 148 10.88 -29.48 0.88
C TRP A 148 10.27 -30.88 0.69
N ILE A 149 9.13 -31.18 1.34
CA ILE A 149 8.39 -32.44 1.10
C ILE A 149 7.76 -32.43 -0.28
N LYS A 150 7.13 -31.31 -0.68
CA LYS A 150 6.59 -31.18 -2.05
C LYS A 150 7.69 -31.42 -3.09
N LYS A 151 8.89 -30.88 -2.86
CA LYS A 151 10.06 -31.11 -3.70
C LYS A 151 10.49 -32.58 -3.69
N LEU A 152 10.59 -33.22 -2.53
CA LEU A 152 10.95 -34.63 -2.38
C LEU A 152 9.96 -35.56 -3.12
N ILE A 153 8.66 -35.34 -2.93
CA ILE A 153 7.59 -36.08 -3.62
C ILE A 153 7.68 -35.87 -5.14
N ASN A 154 7.95 -34.65 -5.58
CA ASN A 154 8.10 -34.32 -7.00
C ASN A 154 9.47 -34.70 -7.60
N GLY A 155 10.37 -35.32 -6.84
CA GLY A 155 11.71 -35.68 -7.29
C GLY A 155 12.63 -34.48 -7.59
N ILE A 156 12.32 -33.29 -7.07
CA ILE A 156 13.14 -32.09 -7.20
C ILE A 156 14.15 -32.10 -6.06
N LEU A 157 15.34 -32.64 -6.32
CA LEU A 157 16.46 -32.55 -5.38
C LEU A 157 17.12 -31.17 -5.56
N ASP A 158 17.20 -30.38 -4.49
CA ASP A 158 17.92 -29.11 -4.51
C ASP A 158 19.43 -29.43 -4.67
N GLU A 159 20.01 -29.08 -5.83
CA GLU A 159 21.47 -29.14 -6.12
C GLU A 159 22.28 -28.15 -5.27
#